data_AF-A0A484YRB9-F1
#
_entry.id   AF-A0A484YRB9-F1
#
_cell.length_a   1.000
_cell.length_b   1.000
_cell.length_c   1.000
_cell.angle_alpha   90.00
_cell.angle_beta   90.00
_cell.angle_gamma   90.00
#
_symmetry.space_group_name_H-M   'P 1'
#
loop_
_entity.id
_entity.type
_entity.pdbx_description
1 polymer ?
#
loop_
_entity_poly.entity_id
_entity_poly.type
_entity_poly.pdbx_seq_one_letter_code
_entity_poly.pdbx_strand_id
1 'polypeptide(L)'
;MNNTYAFAMQRKRAEAEHITTMSQMVAKIEHIRKTDPDNNWLLGLDLEFAGRSDGMKPLQAAYNMPLDRPQIRQMDPGLVYNAVRDGFVDAGLIYTTDGRVKGFDLKVLEDDKGFFPSYAVTPVVRKDTLDANPGLEEALDTLSAQLNNDVITELNKKVDIDHQSPQQVARDFLRSKNLL
;
A
#
# COMPACT_ATOMS: atom_id res chain seq x y z
N MET A 1 10.42 -5.37 -6.49
CA MET A 1 9.51 -4.82 -5.46
C MET A 1 8.48 -3.93 -6.14
N ASN A 2 7.25 -3.85 -5.63
CA ASN A 2 6.20 -2.98 -6.14
C ASN A 2 5.53 -2.25 -4.96
N ASN A 3 5.85 -0.97 -4.77
CA ASN A 3 5.23 -0.10 -3.76
C ASN A 3 4.03 0.63 -4.37
N THR A 4 3.00 -0.13 -4.71
CA THR A 4 1.78 0.42 -5.29
C THR A 4 0.76 0.75 -4.21
N TYR A 5 -0.22 1.56 -4.59
CA TYR A 5 -1.49 1.66 -3.89
C TYR A 5 -2.25 0.33 -3.95
N ALA A 6 -2.96 0.03 -2.87
CA ALA A 6 -3.93 -1.06 -2.81
C ALA A 6 -5.01 -0.73 -1.77
N PHE A 7 -6.16 -1.39 -1.85
CA PHE A 7 -7.11 -1.39 -0.75
C PHE A 7 -6.77 -2.50 0.24
N ALA A 8 -6.92 -2.22 1.53
CA ALA A 8 -6.80 -3.22 2.57
C ALA A 8 -7.98 -3.18 3.53
N MET A 9 -8.27 -4.34 4.11
CA MET A 9 -9.30 -4.58 5.12
C MET A 9 -8.69 -5.24 6.35
N GLN A 10 -9.42 -5.28 7.47
CA GLN A 10 -9.05 -6.17 8.57
C GLN A 10 -9.06 -7.62 8.07
N ARG A 11 -7.98 -8.37 8.31
CA ARG A 11 -7.87 -9.76 7.82
C ARG A 11 -9.02 -10.63 8.27
N LYS A 12 -9.33 -10.60 9.57
CA LYS A 12 -10.45 -11.35 10.15
C LYS A 12 -11.77 -11.15 9.41
N ARG A 13 -12.06 -9.90 9.03
CA ARG A 13 -13.30 -9.56 8.30
C ARG A 13 -13.22 -9.99 6.85
N ALA A 14 -12.11 -9.69 6.17
CA ALA A 14 -11.89 -10.10 4.79
C ALA A 14 -12.05 -11.62 4.62
N GLU A 15 -11.54 -12.41 5.56
CA GLU A 15 -11.69 -13.87 5.57
C GLU A 15 -13.11 -14.32 5.87
N ALA A 16 -13.78 -13.72 6.86
CA ALA A 16 -15.16 -14.03 7.20
C ALA A 16 -16.15 -13.71 6.08
N GLU A 17 -15.87 -12.67 5.29
CA GLU A 17 -16.69 -12.24 4.15
C GLU A 17 -16.21 -12.80 2.80
N HIS A 18 -15.13 -13.59 2.79
CA HIS A 18 -14.49 -14.15 1.60
C HIS A 18 -14.09 -13.08 0.56
N ILE A 19 -13.55 -11.96 1.02
CA ILE A 19 -13.08 -10.85 0.18
C ILE A 19 -11.56 -10.90 0.07
N THR A 20 -11.09 -11.24 -1.13
CA THR A 20 -9.67 -11.27 -1.49
C THR A 20 -9.32 -10.28 -2.60
N THR A 21 -10.30 -9.81 -3.38
CA THR A 21 -10.10 -8.90 -4.51
C THR A 21 -10.87 -7.60 -4.36
N MET A 22 -10.46 -6.57 -5.11
CA MET A 22 -11.16 -5.29 -5.18
C MET A 22 -12.56 -5.44 -5.78
N SER A 23 -12.74 -6.27 -6.81
CA SER A 23 -14.08 -6.53 -7.38
C SER A 23 -15.04 -7.14 -6.35
N GLN A 24 -14.57 -8.03 -5.48
CA GLN A 24 -15.41 -8.61 -4.41
C GLN A 24 -15.79 -7.57 -3.36
N MET A 25 -14.86 -6.70 -2.97
CA MET A 25 -15.14 -5.57 -2.09
C MET A 25 -16.22 -4.65 -2.70
N VAL A 26 -16.10 -4.30 -3.99
CA VAL A 26 -17.07 -3.46 -4.70
C VAL A 26 -18.46 -4.11 -4.72
N ALA A 27 -18.52 -5.41 -5.03
CA ALA A 27 -19.78 -6.15 -5.03
C ALA A 27 -20.45 -6.15 -3.65
N LYS A 28 -19.66 -6.23 -2.58
CA LYS A 28 -20.16 -6.16 -1.20
C LYS A 28 -20.69 -4.76 -0.84
N ILE A 29 -19.99 -3.70 -1.24
CA ILE A 29 -20.44 -2.31 -1.08
C ILE A 29 -21.80 -2.12 -1.78
N GLU A 30 -21.92 -2.57 -3.03
CA GLU A 30 -23.17 -2.47 -3.80
C GLU A 30 -24.31 -3.30 -3.20
N HIS A 31 -24.00 -4.47 -2.64
CA HIS A 31 -25.00 -5.29 -1.94
C HIS A 31 -25.56 -4.54 -0.72
N ILE A 32 -24.68 -4.00 0.13
CA ILE A 32 -25.09 -3.26 1.34
C ILE A 32 -25.84 -2.00 1.00
N ARG A 33 -25.43 -1.27 -0.05
CA ARG A 33 -26.17 -0.12 -0.55
C ARG A 33 -27.64 -0.44 -0.89
N LYS A 34 -27.93 -1.68 -1.32
CA LYS A 34 -29.29 -2.13 -1.63
C LYS A 34 -30.04 -2.69 -0.43
N THR A 35 -29.35 -3.36 0.49
CA THR A 35 -29.98 -4.10 1.59
C THR A 35 -30.01 -3.33 2.92
N ASP A 36 -29.08 -2.41 3.13
CA ASP A 36 -28.89 -1.63 4.36
C ASP A 36 -28.26 -0.26 4.04
N PRO A 37 -29.02 0.65 3.40
CA PRO A 37 -28.49 1.94 2.93
C PRO A 37 -28.06 2.89 4.05
N ASP A 38 -28.55 2.68 5.28
CA ASP A 38 -28.22 3.52 6.43
C ASP A 38 -26.85 3.15 7.05
N ASN A 39 -26.35 1.93 6.78
CA ASN A 39 -25.06 1.44 7.27
C ASN A 39 -24.09 1.08 6.13
N ASN A 40 -24.04 1.97 5.13
CA ASN A 40 -23.12 1.86 4.01
C ASN A 40 -21.65 1.85 4.44
N TRP A 41 -20.83 1.10 3.70
CA TRP A 41 -19.39 1.03 3.97
C TRP A 41 -18.70 2.37 3.78
N LEU A 42 -17.76 2.64 4.67
CA LEU A 42 -16.86 3.78 4.66
C LEU A 42 -15.49 3.35 4.14
N LEU A 43 -14.94 4.14 3.22
CA LEU A 43 -13.59 3.96 2.70
C LEU A 43 -12.66 5.08 3.17
N GLY A 44 -11.54 4.70 3.76
CA GLY A 44 -10.47 5.62 4.12
C GLY A 44 -9.54 5.87 2.93
N LEU A 45 -9.33 7.13 2.56
CA LEU A 45 -8.43 7.51 1.47
C LEU A 45 -7.54 8.65 1.95
N ASP A 46 -6.33 8.75 1.41
CA ASP A 46 -5.58 9.98 1.53
C ASP A 46 -6.15 11.10 0.63
N LEU A 47 -5.81 12.34 0.99
CA LEU A 47 -6.25 13.54 0.29
C LEU A 47 -5.74 13.62 -1.15
N GLU A 48 -4.55 13.08 -1.41
CA GLU A 48 -3.90 13.15 -2.72
C GLU A 48 -4.65 12.26 -3.71
N PHE A 49 -4.79 10.97 -3.41
CA PHE A 49 -5.47 9.99 -4.26
C PHE A 49 -6.92 10.37 -4.54
N ALA A 50 -7.61 10.96 -3.57
CA ALA A 50 -8.98 11.42 -3.76
C ALA A 50 -9.09 12.61 -4.75
N GLY A 51 -8.04 13.42 -4.89
CA GLY A 51 -8.01 14.60 -5.77
C GLY A 51 -7.34 14.38 -7.13
N ARG A 52 -6.49 13.36 -7.27
CA ARG A 52 -5.71 13.08 -8.48
C ARG A 52 -6.57 12.74 -9.70
N SER A 53 -6.10 13.14 -10.88
CA SER A 53 -6.74 12.84 -12.17
C SER A 53 -6.67 11.35 -12.54
N ASP A 54 -5.66 10.63 -12.04
CA ASP A 54 -5.48 9.17 -12.13
C ASP A 54 -5.91 8.44 -10.85
N GLY A 55 -6.59 9.14 -9.92
CA GLY A 55 -6.95 8.63 -8.60
C GLY A 55 -8.37 8.06 -8.50
N MET A 56 -9.14 8.55 -7.52
CA MET A 56 -10.43 7.95 -7.16
C MET A 56 -11.47 7.92 -8.29
N LYS A 57 -11.62 8.99 -9.08
CA LYS A 57 -12.66 9.05 -10.13
C LYS A 57 -12.46 7.99 -11.23
N PRO A 58 -11.26 7.85 -11.83
CA PRO A 58 -10.99 6.73 -12.73
C PRO A 58 -11.13 5.35 -12.08
N LEU A 59 -10.73 5.21 -10.80
CA LEU A 59 -10.90 3.95 -10.08
C LEU A 59 -12.39 3.56 -9.99
N GLN A 60 -13.26 4.52 -9.65
CA GLN A 60 -14.70 4.30 -9.62
C GLN A 60 -15.23 3.83 -10.97
N ALA A 61 -14.75 4.42 -12.07
CA ALA A 61 -15.12 4.01 -13.42
C ALA A 61 -14.62 2.60 -13.77
N ALA A 62 -13.36 2.27 -13.46
CA ALA A 62 -12.77 0.97 -13.75
C ALA A 62 -13.50 -0.18 -13.01
N TYR A 63 -13.91 0.06 -11.76
CA TYR A 63 -14.56 -0.93 -10.92
C TYR A 63 -16.10 -0.85 -10.91
N ASN A 64 -16.71 0.15 -11.56
CA ASN A 64 -18.12 0.50 -11.39
C ASN A 64 -18.49 0.68 -9.92
N MET A 65 -17.63 1.35 -9.16
CA MET A 65 -17.70 1.42 -7.70
C MET A 65 -18.71 2.49 -7.26
N PRO A 66 -19.85 2.11 -6.65
CA PRO A 66 -20.95 3.01 -6.35
C PRO A 66 -20.73 3.70 -5.00
N LEU A 67 -19.73 4.59 -4.97
CA LEU A 67 -19.32 5.37 -3.79
C LEU A 67 -19.80 6.81 -3.89
N ASP A 68 -20.57 7.21 -2.88
CA ASP A 68 -20.98 8.60 -2.71
C ASP A 68 -20.04 9.32 -1.72
N ARG A 69 -19.97 10.65 -1.82
CA ARG A 69 -19.12 11.49 -0.94
C ARG A 69 -19.21 11.15 0.56
N PRO A 70 -20.40 10.87 1.15
CA PRO A 70 -20.51 10.54 2.57
C PRO A 70 -19.79 9.27 2.99
N GLN A 71 -19.51 8.35 2.06
CA GLN A 71 -18.79 7.10 2.30
C GLN A 71 -17.27 7.25 2.20
N ILE A 72 -16.79 8.37 1.65
CA ILE A 72 -15.36 8.64 1.53
C ILE A 72 -14.88 9.41 2.76
N ARG A 73 -13.91 8.84 3.47
CA ARG A 73 -13.23 9.48 4.61
C ARG A 73 -11.82 9.84 4.18
N GLN A 74 -11.63 11.13 3.88
CA GLN A 74 -10.30 11.67 3.61
C GLN A 74 -9.57 11.91 4.93
N MET A 75 -8.31 11.46 5.00
CA MET A 75 -7.45 11.63 6.17
C MET A 75 -5.98 11.59 5.75
N ASP A 76 -5.06 11.84 6.68
CA ASP A 76 -3.64 11.64 6.39
C ASP A 76 -3.34 10.16 6.07
N PRO A 77 -2.41 9.86 5.14
CA PRO A 77 -2.11 8.48 4.74
C PRO A 77 -1.82 7.56 5.92
N GLY A 78 -1.13 8.07 6.94
CA GLY A 78 -0.81 7.30 8.13
C GLY A 78 -2.01 6.97 9.03
N LEU A 79 -3.06 7.79 8.99
CA LEU A 79 -4.29 7.57 9.76
C LEU A 79 -5.18 6.50 9.13
N VAL A 80 -5.10 6.29 7.80
CA VAL A 80 -5.90 5.27 7.10
C VAL A 80 -5.67 3.88 7.71
N TYR A 81 -4.42 3.52 8.01
CA TYR A 81 -4.08 2.25 8.64
C TYR A 81 -4.73 2.06 10.01
N ASN A 82 -4.71 3.11 10.85
CA ASN A 82 -5.35 3.08 12.16
C ASN A 82 -6.87 3.00 12.02
N ALA A 83 -7.45 3.74 11.08
CA ALA A 83 -8.88 3.72 10.82
C ALA A 83 -9.39 2.34 10.39
N VAL A 84 -8.63 1.62 9.54
CA VAL A 84 -8.95 0.23 9.16
C VAL A 84 -8.78 -0.70 10.36
N ARG A 85 -7.66 -0.60 11.08
CA ARG A 85 -7.39 -1.43 12.28
C ARG A 85 -8.49 -1.30 13.33
N ASP A 86 -8.92 -0.08 13.61
CA ASP A 86 -9.91 0.22 14.66
C ASP A 86 -11.35 0.06 14.16
N GLY A 87 -11.56 -0.20 12.87
CA GLY A 87 -12.88 -0.41 12.26
C GLY A 87 -13.67 0.88 12.06
N PHE A 88 -13.02 2.06 12.09
CA PHE A 88 -13.66 3.33 11.73
C PHE A 88 -13.98 3.43 10.23
N VAL A 89 -13.27 2.65 9.40
CA VAL A 89 -13.56 2.45 7.98
C VAL A 89 -13.50 0.95 7.66
N ASP A 90 -14.27 0.53 6.67
CA ASP A 90 -14.39 -0.88 6.28
C ASP A 90 -13.21 -1.36 5.42
N ALA A 91 -12.70 -0.45 4.58
CA ALA A 91 -11.44 -0.64 3.86
C ALA A 91 -10.72 0.71 3.69
N GLY A 92 -9.42 0.66 3.45
CA GLY A 92 -8.59 1.84 3.29
C GLY A 92 -7.56 1.71 2.18
N LEU A 93 -7.28 2.83 1.51
CA LEU A 93 -6.17 2.93 0.56
C LEU A 93 -4.85 2.97 1.31
N ILE A 94 -3.98 2.01 1.03
CA ILE A 94 -2.69 1.83 1.67
C ILE A 94 -1.59 1.66 0.61
N TYR A 95 -0.34 1.70 1.07
CA TYR A 95 0.83 1.33 0.30
C TYR A 95 1.21 -0.11 0.61
N THR A 96 1.41 -0.93 -0.42
CA THR A 96 1.66 -2.38 -0.27
C THR A 96 2.89 -2.73 0.55
N THR A 97 3.86 -1.81 0.66
CA THR A 97 5.13 -2.03 1.38
C THR A 97 5.19 -1.36 2.75
N ASP A 98 4.11 -0.74 3.23
CA ASP A 98 4.07 -0.07 4.53
C ASP A 98 4.11 -1.10 5.67
N GLY A 99 4.94 -0.86 6.69
CA GLY A 99 5.16 -1.80 7.80
C GLY A 99 3.89 -2.08 8.61
N ARG A 100 2.93 -1.14 8.64
CA ARG A 100 1.66 -1.28 9.37
C ARG A 100 0.73 -2.32 8.76
N VAL A 101 0.89 -2.65 7.48
CA VAL A 101 0.10 -3.73 6.85
C VAL A 101 0.31 -5.05 7.61
N LYS A 102 1.57 -5.40 7.88
CA LYS A 102 1.91 -6.57 8.70
C LYS A 102 1.64 -6.32 10.18
N GLY A 103 2.03 -5.14 10.68
CA GLY A 103 1.89 -4.80 12.10
C GLY A 103 0.45 -4.80 12.62
N PHE A 104 -0.53 -4.45 11.77
CA PHE A 104 -1.95 -4.40 12.12
C PHE A 104 -2.77 -5.57 11.57
N ASP A 105 -2.10 -6.58 11.02
CA ASP A 105 -2.73 -7.76 10.41
C ASP A 105 -3.81 -7.41 9.37
N LEU A 106 -3.44 -6.52 8.44
CA LEU A 106 -4.33 -6.10 7.36
C LEU A 106 -4.23 -7.06 6.18
N LYS A 107 -5.38 -7.35 5.56
CA LYS A 107 -5.46 -8.07 4.29
C LYS A 107 -5.46 -7.07 3.16
N VAL A 108 -4.37 -7.04 2.40
CA VAL A 108 -4.31 -6.34 1.10
C VAL A 108 -5.17 -7.11 0.10
N LEU A 109 -6.03 -6.39 -0.60
CA LEU A 109 -6.89 -6.91 -1.65
C LEU A 109 -6.16 -6.89 -3.00
N GLU A 110 -6.35 -7.95 -3.78
CA GLU A 110 -5.83 -8.02 -5.14
C GLU A 110 -6.58 -7.05 -6.05
N ASP A 111 -5.83 -6.22 -6.79
CA ASP A 111 -6.34 -5.38 -7.86
C ASP A 111 -6.55 -6.23 -9.13
N ASP A 112 -7.67 -6.95 -9.17
CA ASP A 112 -7.98 -7.96 -10.19
C ASP A 112 -8.25 -7.37 -11.59
N LYS A 113 -8.41 -6.04 -11.70
CA LYS A 113 -8.51 -5.32 -12.98
C LYS A 113 -7.23 -4.56 -13.38
N GLY A 114 -6.18 -4.60 -12.55
CA GLY A 114 -4.91 -3.94 -12.83
C GLY A 114 -5.03 -2.43 -13.01
N PHE A 115 -5.84 -1.77 -12.18
CA PHE A 115 -5.99 -0.31 -12.21
C PHE A 115 -4.71 0.41 -11.75
N PHE A 116 -4.09 -0.08 -10.68
CA PHE A 116 -2.92 0.55 -10.10
C PHE A 116 -1.66 0.19 -10.89
N PRO A 117 -0.85 1.19 -11.29
CA PRO A 117 0.39 0.92 -11.98
C PRO A 117 1.41 0.28 -11.03
N SER A 118 2.34 -0.48 -11.60
CA SER A 118 3.48 -1.02 -10.85
C SER A 118 4.49 0.09 -10.55
N TYR A 119 4.84 0.25 -9.28
CA TYR A 119 5.87 1.16 -8.79
C TYR A 119 7.09 0.36 -8.35
N ALA A 120 7.90 -0.03 -9.34
CA ALA A 120 9.17 -0.68 -9.09
C ALA A 120 10.21 0.32 -8.60
N VAL A 121 10.83 0.02 -7.45
CA VAL A 121 11.95 0.84 -6.97
C VAL A 121 13.21 0.47 -7.74
N THR A 122 13.78 1.49 -8.38
CA THR A 122 14.97 1.37 -9.20
C THR A 122 15.91 2.52 -8.86
N PRO A 123 17.19 2.25 -8.57
CA PRO A 123 18.19 3.31 -8.45
C PRO A 123 18.31 4.08 -9.77
N VAL A 124 18.26 5.41 -9.71
CA VAL A 124 18.47 6.27 -10.88
C VAL A 124 19.67 7.17 -10.59
N VAL A 125 20.71 7.06 -11.42
CA VAL A 125 21.95 7.81 -11.28
C VAL A 125 22.21 8.60 -12.55
N ARG A 126 22.76 9.81 -12.42
CA ARG A 126 23.20 10.58 -13.59
C ARG A 126 24.36 9.87 -14.29
N LYS A 127 24.37 9.90 -15.62
CA LYS A 127 25.37 9.20 -16.43
C LYS A 127 26.80 9.64 -16.11
N ASP A 128 27.04 10.94 -15.96
CA ASP A 128 28.34 11.51 -15.58
C ASP A 128 28.89 10.94 -14.26
N THR A 129 28.01 10.71 -13.29
CA THR A 129 28.35 10.19 -11.96
C THR A 129 28.62 8.71 -12.03
N LEU A 130 27.86 7.96 -12.83
CA LEU A 130 28.10 6.54 -13.07
C LEU A 130 29.47 6.32 -13.75
N ASP A 131 29.79 7.12 -14.76
CA ASP A 131 31.05 7.04 -15.51
C ASP A 131 32.27 7.42 -14.64
N ALA A 132 32.10 8.37 -13.72
CA ALA A 132 33.16 8.80 -12.81
C ALA A 132 33.42 7.84 -11.64
N ASN A 133 32.55 6.87 -11.38
CA ASN A 133 32.65 5.96 -10.22
C ASN A 133 32.59 4.49 -10.66
N PRO A 134 33.71 3.90 -11.11
CA PRO A 134 33.77 2.48 -11.44
C PRO A 134 33.31 1.60 -10.26
N GLY A 135 32.41 0.65 -10.53
CA GLY A 135 31.82 -0.24 -9.52
C GLY A 135 30.51 0.25 -8.90
N LEU A 136 30.08 1.51 -9.16
CA LEU A 136 28.80 2.02 -8.64
C LEU A 136 27.60 1.29 -9.24
N GLU A 137 27.64 0.96 -10.54
CA GLU A 137 26.59 0.19 -11.22
C GLU A 137 26.38 -1.17 -10.54
N GLU A 138 27.45 -1.95 -10.43
CA GLU A 138 27.43 -3.29 -9.83
C GLU A 138 26.97 -3.25 -8.36
N ALA A 139 27.41 -2.26 -7.59
CA ALA A 139 26.99 -2.08 -6.20
C ALA A 139 25.48 -1.80 -6.09
N LEU A 140 24.93 -0.95 -6.94
CA LEU A 140 23.51 -0.60 -6.95
C LEU A 140 22.64 -1.77 -7.43
N ASP A 141 23.08 -2.49 -8.46
CA ASP A 141 22.38 -3.68 -8.96
C ASP A 141 22.35 -4.80 -7.92
N THR A 142 23.48 -5.02 -7.25
CA THR A 142 23.59 -6.00 -6.16
C THR A 142 22.62 -5.66 -5.02
N LEU A 143 22.54 -4.39 -4.62
CA LEU A 143 21.58 -3.94 -3.61
C LEU A 143 20.14 -4.10 -4.09
N SER A 144 19.83 -3.67 -5.32
CA SER A 144 18.48 -3.69 -5.88
C SER A 144 17.91 -5.11 -5.92
N ALA A 145 18.73 -6.11 -6.27
CA ALA A 145 18.35 -7.51 -6.28
C ALA A 145 17.93 -8.06 -4.91
N GLN A 146 18.39 -7.45 -3.80
CA GLN A 146 18.02 -7.87 -2.45
C GLN A 146 16.69 -7.28 -1.96
N LEU A 147 16.16 -6.25 -2.62
CA LEU A 147 14.97 -5.51 -2.19
C LEU A 147 13.71 -6.05 -2.89
N ASN A 148 13.06 -7.03 -2.26
CA ASN A 148 11.73 -7.50 -2.62
C ASN A 148 10.65 -6.95 -1.66
N ASN A 149 9.37 -7.21 -1.93
CA ASN A 149 8.24 -6.69 -1.13
C ASN A 149 8.33 -7.11 0.33
N ASP A 150 8.65 -8.37 0.61
CA ASP A 150 8.75 -8.86 1.98
C ASP A 150 9.88 -8.19 2.75
N VAL A 151 11.06 -8.11 2.12
CA VAL A 151 12.24 -7.48 2.70
C VAL A 151 11.95 -6.02 3.04
N ILE A 152 11.48 -5.21 2.09
CA ILE A 152 11.25 -3.79 2.35
C ILE A 152 10.16 -3.58 3.40
N THR A 153 9.13 -4.43 3.45
CA THR A 153 8.04 -4.31 4.42
C THR A 153 8.56 -4.55 5.83
N GLU A 154 9.46 -5.53 6.01
CA GLU A 154 10.13 -5.76 7.29
C GLU A 154 11.06 -4.59 7.67
N LEU A 155 11.78 -4.01 6.71
CA LEU A 155 12.64 -2.84 6.96
C LEU A 155 11.80 -1.61 7.36
N ASN A 156 10.71 -1.34 6.66
CA ASN A 156 9.79 -0.24 6.98
C ASN A 156 9.13 -0.46 8.34
N LYS A 157 8.71 -1.68 8.67
CA LYS A 157 8.17 -2.01 10.00
C LYS A 157 9.15 -1.65 11.13
N LYS A 158 10.44 -1.93 10.96
CA LYS A 158 11.45 -1.56 11.98
C LYS A 158 11.52 -0.05 12.24
N VAL A 159 11.24 0.75 11.22
CA VAL A 159 11.20 2.21 11.33
C VAL A 159 9.86 2.66 11.92
N ASP A 160 8.75 2.26 11.30
CA ASP A 160 7.42 2.78 11.60
C ASP A 160 6.88 2.28 12.95
N ILE A 161 7.17 1.02 13.30
CA ILE A 161 6.64 0.33 14.48
C ILE A 161 7.70 0.19 15.57
N ASP A 162 8.89 -0.29 15.23
CA ASP A 162 9.95 -0.52 16.22
C ASP A 162 10.76 0.76 16.52
N HIS A 163 10.40 1.88 15.88
CA HIS A 163 10.99 3.21 16.07
C HIS A 163 12.52 3.28 15.91
N GLN A 164 13.09 2.38 15.10
CA GLN A 164 14.50 2.41 14.77
C GLN A 164 14.80 3.51 13.75
N SER A 165 16.00 4.11 13.81
CA SER A 165 16.40 5.09 12.81
C SER A 165 16.56 4.44 11.43
N PRO A 166 16.13 5.09 10.33
CA PRO A 166 16.33 4.58 8.98
C PRO A 166 17.80 4.26 8.67
N GLN A 167 18.74 5.06 9.18
CA GLN A 167 20.17 4.87 9.01
C GLN A 167 20.65 3.56 9.65
N GLN A 168 20.17 3.25 10.86
CA GLN A 168 20.51 2.01 11.54
C GLN A 168 19.93 0.81 10.81
N VAL A 169 18.64 0.86 10.44
CA VAL A 169 17.97 -0.22 9.71
C VAL A 169 18.68 -0.51 8.39
N ALA A 170 19.05 0.52 7.62
CA ALA A 170 19.79 0.36 6.38
C ALA A 170 21.18 -0.26 6.60
N ARG A 171 21.94 0.22 7.60
CA ARG A 171 23.28 -0.29 7.90
C ARG A 171 23.25 -1.76 8.34
N ASP A 172 22.31 -2.11 9.21
CA ASP A 172 22.17 -3.48 9.73
C ASP A 172 21.70 -4.42 8.62
N PHE A 173 20.83 -3.96 7.72
CA PHE A 173 20.44 -4.71 6.53
C PHE A 173 21.65 -4.99 5.62
N LEU A 174 22.43 -3.97 5.28
CA LEU A 174 23.62 -4.15 4.43
C LEU A 174 24.62 -5.14 5.05
N ARG A 175 24.88 -5.04 6.35
CA ARG A 175 25.74 -6.01 7.08
C ARG A 175 25.18 -7.42 7.06
N SER A 176 23.87 -7.59 7.27
CA SER A 176 23.23 -8.90 7.22
C SER A 176 23.33 -9.58 5.85
N LYS A 177 23.54 -8.79 4.80
CA LYS A 177 23.70 -9.22 3.40
C LYS A 177 25.17 -9.26 2.96
N ASN A 178 26.12 -8.99 3.87
CA ASN A 178 27.55 -8.85 3.58
C ASN A 178 27.86 -7.80 2.50
N LEU A 179 27.07 -6.71 2.47
CA LEU A 179 27.28 -5.57 1.57
C LEU A 179 28.01 -4.41 2.28
N LEU A 180 28.30 -4.56 3.58
CA LEU A 180 29.03 -3.62 4.43
C LEU A 180 29.68 -4.32 5.63
#